data_AF-A0A8S1B7P9-F1
#
_entry.id   AF-A0A8S1B7P9-F1
#
_cell.length_a   1.000
_cell.length_b   1.000
_cell.length_c   1.000
_cell.angle_alpha   90.00
_cell.angle_beta   90.00
_cell.angle_gamma   90.00
#
_symmetry.space_group_name_H-M   'P 1'
#
loop_
_entity.id
_entity.type
_entity.pdbx_description
1 polymer ?
#
loop_
_entity_poly.entity_id
_entity_poly.type
_entity_poly.pdbx_seq_one_letter_code
_entity_poly.pdbx_strand_id
1 'polypeptide(L)'
;MWSIVLLAVAAAARDVTDDEYAKFPRLCHLDDYTSCLSQTNGLYCLGTFQISPLKEPDPTYNLIKEYSQDPHHFNRTELHRGYCLSSRCPALATERNTSLRFELCAAHWGRRRSLRTELSKLSYCRTHAQEYSRIHNPEPLDVPQRVFLFVFAALVLLNIIGTTYDVLMGVNAKKNLFLTAWSVRCNWQRLTASYEDGDPRLSALAPVQGMRVLLMVLIIATHSACIHDMLYLYNPRWIEQISRHPVLMIFLNGTSVVQVFVMLSNFLLAYNMLLFAKSNKLSFKMLPLISLKRITR
;
A
#
# COMPACT_ATOMS: atom_id res chain seq x y z
N MET A 1 -48.83 -3.45 -15.84
CA MET A 1 -47.49 -3.59 -15.26
C MET A 1 -46.48 -3.13 -16.29
N TRP A 2 -46.05 -1.87 -16.22
CA TRP A 2 -44.98 -1.33 -17.06
C TRP A 2 -43.70 -1.31 -16.22
N SER A 3 -42.74 -2.17 -16.56
CA SER A 3 -41.42 -2.15 -15.95
C SER A 3 -40.56 -1.11 -16.66
N ILE A 4 -40.31 0.00 -15.99
CA ILE A 4 -39.34 1.01 -16.42
C ILE A 4 -37.95 0.43 -16.16
N VAL A 5 -37.25 0.05 -17.22
CA VAL A 5 -35.82 -0.22 -17.18
C VAL A 5 -35.11 1.13 -17.16
N LEU A 6 -34.60 1.53 -15.99
CA LEU A 6 -33.66 2.63 -15.87
C LEU A 6 -32.33 2.18 -16.47
N LEU A 7 -32.13 2.47 -17.75
CA LEU A 7 -30.81 2.49 -18.38
C LEU A 7 -30.05 3.68 -17.78
N ALA A 8 -29.30 3.43 -16.71
CA ALA A 8 -28.22 4.31 -16.33
C ALA A 8 -27.18 4.25 -17.45
N VAL A 9 -27.22 5.23 -18.36
CA VAL A 9 -26.10 5.52 -19.24
C VAL A 9 -25.02 6.09 -18.33
N ALA A 10 -24.22 5.21 -17.74
CA ALA A 10 -22.89 5.61 -17.29
C ALA A 10 -22.20 6.12 -18.56
N ALA A 11 -21.92 7.43 -18.61
CA ALA A 11 -21.07 7.98 -19.64
C ALA A 11 -19.74 7.22 -19.53
N ALA A 12 -19.55 6.21 -20.37
CA ALA A 12 -18.27 5.54 -20.49
C ALA A 12 -17.30 6.62 -20.94
N ALA A 13 -16.32 6.94 -20.08
CA ALA A 13 -15.27 7.89 -20.43
C ALA A 13 -14.69 7.43 -21.77
N ARG A 14 -14.62 8.34 -22.75
CA ARG A 14 -14.07 8.03 -24.06
C ARG A 14 -12.66 7.48 -23.89
N ASP A 15 -12.38 6.30 -24.46
CA ASP A 15 -11.02 5.78 -24.49
C ASP A 15 -10.12 6.76 -25.27
N VAL A 16 -9.10 7.27 -24.59
CA VAL A 16 -8.16 8.25 -25.14
C VAL A 16 -7.07 7.53 -25.90
N THR A 17 -6.81 7.95 -27.13
CA THR A 17 -5.75 7.40 -27.98
C THR A 17 -4.36 7.69 -27.41
N ASP A 18 -3.34 6.93 -27.83
CA ASP A 18 -1.96 7.15 -27.37
C ASP A 18 -1.44 8.55 -27.69
N ASP A 19 -1.78 9.07 -28.88
CA ASP A 19 -1.40 10.41 -29.33
C ASP A 19 -2.08 11.53 -28.52
N GLU A 20 -3.33 11.31 -28.13
CA GLU A 20 -4.05 12.24 -27.26
C GLU A 20 -3.50 12.20 -25.83
N TYR A 21 -3.24 11.01 -25.28
CA TYR A 21 -2.66 10.85 -23.94
C TYR A 21 -1.26 11.44 -23.84
N ALA A 22 -0.45 11.34 -24.91
CA ALA A 22 0.89 11.90 -24.96
C ALA A 22 0.92 13.44 -24.79
N LYS A 23 -0.20 14.12 -25.07
CA LYS A 23 -0.36 15.57 -24.85
C LYS A 23 -0.61 15.92 -23.39
N PHE A 24 -1.03 14.94 -22.57
CA PHE A 24 -1.29 15.18 -21.16
C PHE A 24 0.00 15.50 -20.43
N PRO A 25 0.01 16.50 -19.53
CA PRO A 25 1.10 16.66 -18.59
C PRO A 25 1.31 15.38 -17.76
N ARG A 26 2.56 15.15 -17.36
CA ARG A 26 2.87 14.11 -16.38
C ARG A 26 2.12 14.41 -15.09
N LEU A 27 1.44 13.39 -14.55
CA LEU A 27 0.71 13.47 -13.28
C LEU A 27 1.68 13.86 -12.16
N CYS A 28 2.76 13.09 -12.01
CA CYS A 28 3.85 13.37 -11.07
C CYS A 28 5.10 13.79 -11.83
N HIS A 29 5.75 14.87 -11.39
CA HIS A 29 7.09 15.25 -11.86
C HIS A 29 7.91 15.73 -10.67
N LEU A 30 8.98 14.99 -10.35
CA LEU A 30 9.88 15.27 -9.25
C LEU A 30 11.29 15.44 -9.82
N ASP A 31 11.93 16.57 -9.52
CA ASP A 31 13.36 16.77 -9.76
C ASP A 31 14.16 15.93 -8.76
N ASP A 32 15.44 15.71 -9.04
CA ASP A 32 16.32 14.95 -8.15
C ASP A 32 16.51 15.70 -6.82
N TYR A 33 15.92 15.15 -5.77
CA TYR A 33 15.97 15.68 -4.41
C TYR A 33 17.39 15.74 -3.86
N THR A 34 18.15 14.65 -4.00
CA THR A 34 19.50 14.51 -3.44
C THR A 34 20.47 15.44 -4.16
N SER A 35 20.40 15.48 -5.49
CA SER A 35 21.24 16.37 -6.30
C SER A 35 20.88 17.85 -6.11
N CYS A 36 19.62 18.17 -5.81
CA CYS A 36 19.21 19.54 -5.49
C CYS A 36 19.79 20.01 -4.15
N LEU A 37 19.65 19.17 -3.12
CA LEU A 37 20.04 19.53 -1.77
C LEU A 37 21.52 19.30 -1.50
N SER A 38 22.29 18.68 -2.39
CA SER A 38 23.76 18.67 -2.27
C SER A 38 24.38 20.05 -2.54
N GLN A 39 23.64 20.96 -3.18
CA GLN A 39 24.08 22.32 -3.45
C GLN A 39 23.83 23.22 -2.24
N THR A 40 24.78 24.08 -1.87
CA THR A 40 24.69 24.91 -0.66
C THR A 40 23.51 25.88 -0.66
N ASN A 41 23.09 26.35 -1.83
CA ASN A 41 21.91 27.19 -2.04
C ASN A 41 20.66 26.39 -2.48
N GLY A 42 20.70 25.06 -2.37
CA GLY A 42 19.61 24.17 -2.77
C GLY A 42 18.33 24.43 -1.99
N LEU A 43 17.22 24.58 -2.71
CA LEU A 43 15.86 24.70 -2.19
C LEU A 43 14.95 23.78 -3.00
N TYR A 44 14.47 22.71 -2.36
CA TYR A 44 13.55 21.76 -2.95
C TYR A 44 12.15 21.91 -2.34
N CYS A 45 11.11 22.00 -3.17
CA CYS A 45 9.74 22.08 -2.72
C CYS A 45 8.87 21.01 -3.36
N LEU A 46 7.93 20.46 -2.60
CA LEU A 46 6.97 19.44 -3.01
C LEU A 46 5.54 19.94 -2.73
N GLY A 47 4.65 19.78 -3.71
CA GLY A 47 3.24 20.10 -3.54
C GLY A 47 2.35 19.61 -4.68
N THR A 48 1.06 19.84 -4.51
CA THR A 48 0.01 19.52 -5.48
C THR A 48 -0.56 20.82 -6.06
N PHE A 49 -0.69 20.85 -7.38
CA PHE A 49 -1.21 21.98 -8.13
C PHE A 49 -2.49 21.60 -8.83
N GLN A 50 -3.51 22.43 -8.70
CA GLN A 50 -4.67 22.34 -9.56
C GLN A 50 -4.35 23.03 -10.88
N ILE A 51 -4.79 22.44 -12.00
CA ILE A 51 -4.66 23.05 -13.31
C ILE A 51 -6.01 23.52 -13.84
N SER A 52 -5.96 24.64 -14.56
CA SER A 52 -7.07 25.22 -15.31
C SER A 52 -6.54 25.76 -16.65
N PRO A 53 -7.38 25.94 -17.68
CA PRO A 53 -6.92 26.45 -18.96
C PRO A 53 -6.56 27.94 -18.85
N LEU A 54 -5.54 28.41 -19.57
CA LEU A 54 -5.22 29.85 -19.63
C LEU A 54 -6.29 30.65 -20.38
N LYS A 55 -6.89 30.01 -21.39
CA LYS A 55 -7.93 30.56 -22.26
C LYS A 55 -8.90 29.45 -22.60
N GLU A 56 -10.19 29.74 -22.59
CA GLU A 56 -11.20 28.82 -23.06
C GLU A 56 -11.61 29.17 -24.50
N PRO A 57 -11.87 28.17 -25.36
CA PRO A 57 -11.78 26.73 -25.10
C PRO A 57 -10.35 26.18 -25.22
N ASP A 58 -9.97 25.24 -24.33
CA ASP A 58 -8.74 24.44 -24.46
C ASP A 58 -9.11 22.95 -24.65
N PRO A 59 -8.93 22.39 -25.86
CA PRO A 59 -9.34 21.01 -26.15
C PRO A 59 -8.53 19.98 -25.37
N THR A 60 -7.27 20.27 -25.02
CA THR A 60 -6.44 19.34 -24.24
C THR A 60 -6.91 19.29 -22.80
N TYR A 61 -7.20 20.44 -22.20
CA TYR A 61 -7.74 20.51 -20.84
C TYR A 61 -9.11 19.84 -20.73
N ASN A 62 -10.00 20.07 -21.71
CA ASN A 62 -11.31 19.42 -21.73
C ASN A 62 -11.18 17.90 -21.76
N LEU A 63 -10.26 17.37 -22.57
CA LEU A 63 -9.99 15.93 -22.64
C LEU A 63 -9.38 15.40 -21.34
N ILE A 64 -8.47 16.15 -20.69
CA ILE A 64 -7.93 15.82 -19.37
C ILE A 64 -9.07 15.72 -18.33
N LYS A 65 -9.98 16.69 -18.35
CA LYS A 65 -11.11 16.77 -17.43
C LYS A 65 -12.06 15.59 -17.64
N GLU A 66 -12.41 15.26 -18.88
CA GLU A 66 -13.24 14.11 -19.22
C GLU A 66 -12.56 12.78 -18.84
N TYR A 67 -11.28 12.61 -19.18
CA TYR A 67 -10.50 11.41 -18.81
C TYR A 67 -10.48 11.18 -17.30
N SER A 68 -10.38 12.26 -16.52
CA SER A 68 -10.32 12.24 -15.05
C SER A 68 -11.67 11.97 -14.37
N GLN A 69 -12.78 11.87 -15.11
CA GLN A 69 -14.10 11.55 -14.55
C GLN A 69 -14.31 10.05 -14.31
N ASP A 70 -13.55 9.18 -14.97
CA ASP A 70 -13.58 7.73 -14.73
C ASP A 70 -12.97 7.43 -13.34
N PRO A 71 -13.69 6.74 -12.43
CA PRO A 71 -13.14 6.32 -11.14
C PRO A 71 -11.87 5.46 -11.21
N HIS A 72 -11.60 4.81 -12.35
CA HIS A 72 -10.40 4.00 -12.57
C HIS A 72 -9.20 4.81 -13.07
N HIS A 73 -9.39 6.10 -13.36
CA HIS A 73 -8.33 6.99 -13.77
C HIS A 73 -7.91 7.91 -12.62
N PHE A 74 -6.63 8.28 -12.60
CA PHE A 74 -6.16 9.32 -11.69
C PHE A 74 -6.77 10.67 -12.09
N ASN A 75 -7.11 11.49 -11.10
CA ASN A 75 -7.54 12.85 -11.36
C ASN A 75 -6.36 13.69 -11.88
N ARG A 76 -6.30 13.87 -13.20
CA ARG A 76 -5.20 14.59 -13.87
C ARG A 76 -5.39 16.11 -13.92
N THR A 77 -6.48 16.62 -13.33
CA THR A 77 -6.63 18.06 -13.06
C THR A 77 -5.82 18.50 -11.84
N GLU A 78 -5.32 17.55 -11.06
CA GLU A 78 -4.36 17.78 -9.98
C GLU A 78 -3.01 17.17 -10.35
N LEU A 79 -1.97 17.98 -10.32
CA LEU A 79 -0.62 17.59 -10.71
C LEU A 79 0.32 17.70 -9.52
N HIS A 80 1.15 16.67 -9.31
CA HIS A 80 2.13 16.65 -8.23
C HIS A 80 3.49 17.10 -8.74
N ARG A 81 4.08 18.10 -8.07
CA ARG A 81 5.36 18.68 -8.46
C ARG A 81 6.33 18.67 -7.29
N GLY A 82 7.51 18.11 -7.54
CA GLY A 82 8.69 18.26 -6.69
C GLY A 82 9.75 19.01 -7.47
N TYR A 83 10.05 20.25 -7.12
CA TYR A 83 10.97 21.09 -7.90
C TYR A 83 12.18 21.51 -7.08
N CYS A 84 13.34 21.46 -7.72
CA CYS A 84 14.53 22.17 -7.24
C CYS A 84 14.46 23.63 -7.70
N LEU A 85 13.96 24.52 -6.84
CA LEU A 85 13.71 25.92 -7.20
C LEU A 85 14.99 26.70 -7.50
N SER A 86 16.11 26.28 -6.92
CA SER A 86 17.42 26.92 -7.12
C SER A 86 17.95 26.74 -8.54
N SER A 87 17.79 25.55 -9.12
CA SER A 87 18.27 25.26 -10.48
C SER A 87 17.20 25.48 -11.55
N ARG A 88 15.95 25.13 -11.28
CA ARG A 88 14.85 25.21 -12.26
C ARG A 88 14.37 26.64 -12.51
N CYS A 89 14.37 27.48 -11.47
CA CYS A 89 13.86 28.85 -11.53
C CYS A 89 14.81 29.84 -10.84
N PRO A 90 16.05 30.00 -11.35
CA PRO A 90 17.06 30.87 -10.75
C PRO A 90 16.67 32.35 -10.81
N ALA A 91 15.90 32.76 -11.82
CA ALA A 91 15.40 34.13 -11.94
C ALA A 91 14.48 34.55 -10.77
N LEU A 92 13.92 33.59 -10.03
CA LEU A 92 13.08 33.84 -8.87
C LEU A 92 13.86 33.74 -7.55
N ALA A 93 15.20 33.73 -7.59
CA ALA A 93 16.03 33.61 -6.39
C ALA A 93 15.87 34.77 -5.39
N THR A 94 15.43 35.94 -5.87
CA THR A 94 15.18 37.12 -5.04
C THR A 94 13.88 37.01 -4.22
N GLU A 95 12.94 36.14 -4.63
CA GLU A 95 11.70 35.92 -3.91
C GLU A 95 11.98 35.14 -2.61
N ARG A 96 11.72 35.80 -1.48
CA ARG A 96 12.00 35.24 -0.14
C ARG A 96 10.90 34.28 0.31
N ASN A 97 9.68 34.47 -0.16
CA ASN A 97 8.57 33.58 0.16
C ASN A 97 8.71 32.29 -0.67
N THR A 98 9.12 31.20 -0.01
CA THR A 98 9.38 29.91 -0.66
C THR A 98 8.15 29.34 -1.36
N SER A 99 6.97 29.50 -0.77
CA SER A 99 5.70 29.01 -1.31
C SER A 99 5.31 29.79 -2.57
N LEU A 100 5.44 31.12 -2.52
CA LEU A 100 5.19 31.97 -3.68
C LEU A 100 6.20 31.71 -4.80
N ARG A 101 7.48 31.55 -4.46
CA ARG A 101 8.53 31.19 -5.43
C ARG A 101 8.22 29.86 -6.13
N PHE A 102 7.72 28.88 -5.36
CA PHE A 102 7.32 27.60 -5.91
C PHE A 102 6.12 27.73 -6.87
N GLU A 103 5.11 28.46 -6.46
CA GLU A 103 3.91 28.71 -7.27
C GLU A 103 4.24 29.46 -8.57
N LEU A 104 5.06 30.52 -8.50
CA LEU A 104 5.52 31.26 -9.68
C LEU A 104 6.34 30.38 -10.64
N CYS A 105 7.18 29.50 -10.10
CA CYS A 105 7.96 28.55 -10.89
C CYS A 105 7.06 27.54 -11.62
N ALA A 106 6.04 27.01 -10.93
CA ALA A 106 5.02 26.15 -11.53
C ALA A 106 4.18 26.90 -12.58
N ALA A 107 3.79 28.15 -12.29
CA ALA A 107 3.03 28.99 -13.21
C ALA A 107 3.80 29.28 -14.50
N HIS A 108 5.11 29.52 -14.43
CA HIS A 108 5.94 29.68 -15.62
C HIS A 108 5.97 28.38 -16.47
N TRP A 109 6.07 27.21 -15.84
CA TRP A 109 5.94 25.95 -16.57
C TRP A 109 4.54 25.76 -17.19
N GLY A 110 3.48 26.09 -16.44
CA GLY A 110 2.09 25.96 -16.88
C GLY A 110 1.76 26.87 -18.06
N ARG A 111 2.16 28.15 -18.01
CA ARG A 111 1.91 29.13 -19.09
C ARG A 111 2.49 28.68 -20.43
N ARG A 112 3.66 28.02 -20.43
CA ARG A 112 4.28 27.44 -21.64
C ARG A 112 3.46 26.31 -22.27
N ARG A 113 2.47 25.78 -21.55
CA ARG A 113 1.55 24.71 -21.97
C ARG A 113 0.11 25.19 -22.04
N SER A 114 -0.13 26.51 -22.04
CA SER A 114 -1.48 27.09 -21.99
C SER A 114 -2.31 26.67 -20.76
N LEU A 115 -1.64 26.35 -19.64
CA LEU A 115 -2.27 25.96 -18.39
C LEU A 115 -1.96 26.94 -17.26
N ARG A 116 -2.98 27.30 -16.48
CA ARG A 116 -2.84 28.03 -15.22
C ARG A 116 -2.68 26.97 -14.14
N THR A 117 -1.69 27.16 -13.28
CA THR A 117 -1.40 26.26 -12.15
C THR A 117 -1.62 27.05 -10.87
N GLU A 118 -2.41 26.52 -9.95
CA GLU A 118 -2.66 27.11 -8.64
C GLU A 118 -2.23 26.13 -7.56
N LEU A 119 -1.48 26.62 -6.56
CA LEU A 119 -0.98 25.77 -5.49
C LEU A 119 -2.14 25.36 -4.57
N SER A 120 -2.61 24.13 -4.71
CA SER A 120 -3.69 23.57 -3.88
C SER A 120 -3.17 23.14 -2.51
N LYS A 121 -2.04 22.42 -2.48
CA LYS A 121 -1.44 21.93 -1.24
C LYS A 121 0.09 21.98 -1.30
N LEU A 122 0.69 22.70 -0.37
CA LEU A 122 2.13 22.62 -0.12
C LEU A 122 2.42 21.47 0.84
N SER A 123 3.22 20.49 0.43
CA SER A 123 3.63 19.39 1.31
C SER A 123 4.80 19.81 2.20
N TYR A 124 5.90 20.27 1.58
CA TYR A 124 7.04 20.83 2.29
C TYR A 124 7.97 21.58 1.33
N CYS A 125 8.79 22.46 1.89
CA CYS A 125 10.00 22.97 1.25
C CYS A 125 11.19 22.69 2.16
N ARG A 126 12.34 22.35 1.58
CA ARG A 126 13.56 22.06 2.32
C ARG A 126 14.77 22.70 1.67
N THR A 127 15.64 23.26 2.51
CA THR A 127 16.95 23.80 2.09
C THR A 127 18.08 22.81 2.39
N HIS A 128 19.23 22.99 1.74
CA HIS A 128 20.43 22.22 2.06
C HIS A 128 20.80 22.33 3.54
N ALA A 129 20.73 23.52 4.15
CA ALA A 129 21.05 23.71 5.56
C ALA A 129 20.14 22.86 6.49
N GLN A 130 18.85 22.80 6.18
CA GLN A 130 17.89 21.98 6.93
C GLN A 130 18.17 20.49 6.75
N GLU A 131 18.44 20.04 5.54
CA GLU A 131 18.75 18.63 5.25
C GLU A 131 20.07 18.20 5.89
N TYR A 132 21.11 19.05 5.78
CA TYR A 132 22.39 18.83 6.42
C TYR A 132 22.24 18.70 7.94
N SER A 133 21.48 19.60 8.56
CA SER A 133 21.20 19.54 10.00
C SER A 133 20.47 18.25 10.38
N ARG A 134 19.48 17.81 9.60
CA ARG A 134 18.74 16.56 9.86
C ARG A 134 19.65 15.32 9.82
N ILE A 135 20.58 15.28 8.87
CA ILE A 135 21.49 14.14 8.69
C ILE A 135 22.53 14.09 9.82
N HIS A 136 23.08 15.25 10.23
CA HIS A 136 24.19 15.31 11.20
C HIS A 136 23.73 15.44 12.64
N ASN A 137 22.54 16.01 12.86
CA ASN A 137 21.89 16.14 14.16
C ASN A 137 20.49 15.52 14.07
N PRO A 138 20.39 14.18 13.98
CA PRO A 138 19.11 13.52 13.87
C PRO A 138 18.26 13.85 15.11
N GLU A 139 17.03 14.30 14.87
CA GLU A 139 16.05 14.48 15.92
C GLU A 139 15.81 13.14 16.65
N PRO A 140 15.50 13.18 17.96
CA PRO A 140 15.19 11.96 18.69
C PRO A 140 13.98 11.26 18.06
N LEU A 141 14.00 9.92 18.07
CA LEU A 141 12.92 9.11 17.51
C LEU A 141 11.55 9.53 18.05
N ASP A 142 10.62 9.74 17.12
CA ASP A 142 9.22 10.02 17.41
C ASP A 142 8.61 8.88 18.24
N VAL A 143 7.57 9.17 19.02
CA VAL A 143 6.88 8.17 19.84
C VAL A 143 6.46 6.94 19.03
N PRO A 144 5.85 7.05 17.83
CA PRO A 144 5.50 5.87 17.03
C PRO A 144 6.70 5.05 16.59
N GLN A 145 7.81 5.72 16.19
CA GLN A 145 9.04 5.05 15.79
C GLN A 145 9.67 4.31 16.97
N ARG A 146 9.65 4.92 18.16
CA ARG A 146 10.16 4.30 19.40
C ARG A 146 9.32 3.10 19.81
N VAL A 147 7.99 3.20 19.74
CA VAL A 147 7.08 2.09 20.02
C VAL A 147 7.31 0.95 19.02
N PHE A 148 7.41 1.27 17.73
CA PHE A 148 7.72 0.28 16.69
C PHE A 148 9.06 -0.42 16.95
N LEU A 149 10.11 0.34 17.21
CA LEU A 149 11.45 -0.20 17.50
C LEU A 149 11.42 -1.09 18.75
N PHE A 150 10.73 -0.67 19.81
CA PHE A 150 10.58 -1.45 21.03
C PHE A 150 9.85 -2.77 20.77
N VAL A 151 8.71 -2.75 20.08
CA VAL A 151 7.95 -3.95 19.74
C VAL A 151 8.80 -4.89 18.87
N PHE A 152 9.47 -4.36 17.85
CA PHE A 152 10.35 -5.14 16.98
C PHE A 152 11.50 -5.78 17.77
N ALA A 153 12.19 -5.00 18.61
CA ALA A 153 13.28 -5.48 19.45
C ALA A 153 12.79 -6.56 20.45
N ALA A 154 11.62 -6.37 21.05
CA ALA A 154 11.00 -7.36 21.93
C ALA A 154 10.68 -8.66 21.19
N LEU A 155 10.10 -8.59 19.98
CA LEU A 155 9.83 -9.76 19.14
C LEU A 155 11.12 -10.51 18.78
N VAL A 156 12.16 -9.80 18.37
CA VAL A 156 13.47 -10.38 18.06
C VAL A 156 14.07 -11.03 19.30
N LEU A 157 14.04 -10.35 20.45
CA LEU A 157 14.56 -10.87 21.71
C LEU A 157 13.84 -12.14 22.15
N LEU A 158 12.50 -12.16 22.09
CA LEU A 158 11.71 -13.35 22.41
C LEU A 158 12.06 -14.51 21.48
N ASN A 159 12.25 -14.25 20.18
CA ASN A 159 12.70 -15.26 19.22
C ASN A 159 14.10 -15.81 19.54
N ILE A 160 15.04 -14.94 19.92
CA ILE A 160 16.40 -15.35 20.33
C ILE A 160 16.33 -16.21 21.59
N ILE A 161 15.60 -15.76 22.63
CA ILE A 161 15.46 -16.49 23.89
C ILE A 161 14.81 -17.86 23.64
N GLY A 162 13.69 -17.90 22.90
CA GLY A 162 12.97 -19.12 22.60
C GLY A 162 13.80 -20.11 21.79
N THR A 163 14.54 -19.63 20.79
CA THR A 163 15.41 -20.47 19.94
C THR A 163 16.62 -20.99 20.72
N THR A 164 17.25 -20.15 21.54
CA THR A 164 18.38 -20.56 22.39
C THR A 164 17.94 -21.62 23.39
N TYR A 165 16.82 -21.40 24.08
CA TYR A 165 16.24 -22.38 25.00
C TYR A 165 15.95 -23.73 24.32
N ASP A 166 15.37 -23.69 23.12
CA ASP A 166 15.04 -24.88 22.34
C ASP A 166 16.28 -25.70 21.93
N VAL A 167 17.36 -25.02 21.55
CA VAL A 167 18.64 -25.65 21.19
C VAL A 167 19.33 -26.25 22.42
N LEU A 168 19.37 -25.51 23.54
CA LEU A 168 20.06 -25.95 24.76
C LEU A 168 19.40 -27.14 25.44
N MET A 169 18.07 -27.22 25.44
CA MET A 169 17.33 -28.31 26.10
C MET A 169 17.40 -29.66 25.34
N GLY A 170 17.95 -29.69 24.12
CA GLY A 170 18.05 -30.91 23.32
C GLY A 170 16.68 -31.47 22.86
N VAL A 171 16.68 -32.51 22.03
CA VAL A 171 15.46 -33.00 21.35
C VAL A 171 14.51 -33.76 22.29
N ASN A 172 15.04 -34.40 23.34
CA ASN A 172 14.29 -35.36 24.17
C ASN A 172 13.80 -34.80 25.52
N ALA A 173 14.03 -33.51 25.80
CA ALA A 173 13.57 -32.90 27.04
C ALA A 173 12.11 -32.42 26.96
N LYS A 174 11.39 -32.46 28.08
CA LYS A 174 10.05 -31.88 28.20
C LYS A 174 10.15 -30.34 28.17
N LYS A 175 10.03 -29.76 26.97
CA LYS A 175 10.20 -28.31 26.75
C LYS A 175 8.98 -27.51 27.20
N ASN A 176 9.20 -26.30 27.70
CA ASN A 176 8.12 -25.37 27.98
C ASN A 176 7.47 -24.88 26.67
N LEU A 177 6.14 -25.00 26.59
CA LEU A 177 5.37 -24.64 25.39
C LEU A 177 5.48 -23.14 25.05
N PHE A 178 5.48 -22.26 26.06
CA PHE A 178 5.53 -20.82 25.85
C PHE A 178 6.88 -20.36 25.31
N LEU A 179 7.98 -20.93 25.81
CA LEU A 179 9.32 -20.61 25.31
C LEU A 179 9.56 -21.20 23.91
N THR A 180 9.09 -22.42 23.65
CA THR A 180 9.20 -23.03 22.31
C THR A 180 8.31 -22.39 21.27
N ALA A 181 7.23 -21.70 21.65
CA ALA A 181 6.39 -20.92 20.74
C ALA A 181 7.17 -19.78 20.06
N TRP A 182 8.25 -19.30 20.67
CA TRP A 182 9.16 -18.30 20.09
C TRP A 182 10.40 -18.92 19.43
N SER A 183 10.56 -20.25 19.41
CA SER A 183 11.69 -20.86 18.70
C SER A 183 11.48 -20.83 17.20
N VAL A 184 12.35 -20.11 16.47
CA VAL A 184 12.34 -20.06 15.01
C VAL A 184 12.52 -21.47 14.43
N ARG A 185 13.39 -22.28 15.04
CA ARG A 185 13.65 -23.66 14.62
C ARG A 185 12.42 -24.55 14.74
N CYS A 186 11.75 -24.57 15.90
CA CYS A 186 10.53 -25.36 16.08
C CYS A 186 9.41 -24.87 15.17
N ASN A 187 9.23 -23.55 15.05
CA ASN A 187 8.19 -22.99 14.20
C ASN A 187 8.44 -23.31 12.72
N TRP A 188 9.71 -23.26 12.27
CA TRP A 188 10.08 -23.67 10.92
C TRP A 188 9.77 -25.14 10.67
N GLN A 189 10.20 -26.03 11.58
CA GLN A 189 9.90 -27.46 11.48
C GLN A 189 8.39 -27.73 11.43
N ARG A 190 7.60 -27.01 12.22
CA ARG A 190 6.12 -27.10 12.20
C ARG A 190 5.54 -26.56 10.90
N LEU A 191 6.10 -25.47 10.37
CA LEU A 191 5.64 -24.85 9.13
C LEU A 191 5.90 -25.75 7.91
N THR A 192 7.02 -26.48 7.91
CA THR A 192 7.44 -27.35 6.80
C THR A 192 7.14 -28.83 7.04
N ALA A 193 6.45 -29.19 8.13
CA ALA A 193 6.11 -30.59 8.41
C ALA A 193 5.15 -31.14 7.35
N SER A 194 5.51 -32.25 6.72
CA SER A 194 4.59 -33.04 5.90
C SER A 194 3.82 -34.02 6.80
N TYR A 195 2.50 -34.14 6.57
CA TYR A 195 1.63 -35.09 7.28
C TYR A 195 1.47 -36.41 6.50
N GLU A 196 2.40 -36.71 5.59
CA GLU A 196 2.32 -37.88 4.70
C GLU A 196 2.40 -39.21 5.48
N ASP A 197 3.18 -39.25 6.56
CA ASP A 197 3.31 -40.43 7.44
C ASP A 197 2.38 -40.37 8.68
N GLY A 198 1.45 -39.41 8.72
CA GLY A 198 0.62 -39.10 9.90
C GLY A 198 -0.84 -39.55 9.81
N ASP A 199 -1.74 -38.88 10.55
CA ASP A 199 -3.18 -39.12 10.47
C ASP A 199 -3.68 -38.82 9.04
N PRO A 200 -4.28 -39.80 8.31
CA PRO A 200 -4.76 -39.60 6.94
C PRO A 200 -5.77 -38.46 6.82
N ARG A 201 -6.43 -38.08 7.92
CA ARG A 201 -7.32 -36.91 7.98
C ARG A 201 -6.58 -35.59 7.84
N LEU A 202 -5.39 -35.47 8.41
CA LEU A 202 -4.54 -34.27 8.32
C LEU A 202 -3.92 -34.16 6.93
N SER A 203 -3.52 -35.29 6.35
CA SER A 203 -3.06 -35.35 4.96
C SER A 203 -4.14 -34.89 3.97
N ALA A 204 -5.40 -35.29 4.18
CA ALA A 204 -6.53 -34.81 3.36
C ALA A 204 -6.77 -33.29 3.43
N LEU A 205 -6.28 -32.61 4.47
CA LEU A 205 -6.37 -31.15 4.64
C LEU A 205 -5.18 -30.39 4.02
N ALA A 206 -4.17 -31.08 3.47
CA ALA A 206 -2.99 -30.45 2.89
C ALA A 206 -3.32 -29.42 1.77
N PRO A 207 -4.25 -29.68 0.82
CA PRO A 207 -4.61 -28.68 -0.19
C PRO A 207 -5.18 -27.39 0.41
N VAL A 208 -5.94 -27.50 1.51
CA VAL A 208 -6.51 -26.35 2.24
C VAL A 208 -5.40 -25.51 2.87
N GLN A 209 -4.38 -26.15 3.45
CA GLN A 209 -3.22 -25.43 4.00
C GLN A 209 -2.37 -24.80 2.89
N GLY A 210 -2.17 -25.48 1.77
CA GLY A 210 -1.50 -24.93 0.59
C GLY A 210 -2.19 -23.67 0.06
N MET A 211 -3.52 -23.71 -0.08
CA MET A 211 -4.31 -22.54 -0.45
C MET A 211 -4.14 -21.39 0.54
N ARG A 212 -4.10 -21.69 1.84
CA ARG A 212 -3.88 -20.67 2.88
C ARG A 212 -2.52 -19.97 2.73
N VAL A 213 -1.46 -20.73 2.48
CA VAL A 213 -0.10 -20.18 2.26
C VAL A 213 -0.08 -19.32 1.01
N LEU A 214 -0.63 -19.83 -0.11
CA LEU A 214 -0.71 -19.09 -1.37
C LEU A 214 -1.44 -17.75 -1.20
N LEU A 215 -2.62 -17.78 -0.57
CA LEU A 215 -3.41 -16.56 -0.34
C LEU A 215 -2.68 -15.56 0.57
N MET A 216 -1.94 -16.03 1.57
CA MET A 216 -1.14 -15.15 2.44
C MET A 216 -0.01 -14.47 1.66
N VAL A 217 0.70 -15.20 0.80
CA VAL A 217 1.74 -14.62 -0.08
C VAL A 217 1.14 -13.57 -1.01
N LEU A 218 -0.02 -13.86 -1.61
CA LEU A 218 -0.71 -12.91 -2.49
C LEU A 218 -1.13 -11.65 -1.74
N ILE A 219 -1.67 -11.76 -0.52
CA ILE A 219 -2.02 -10.59 0.31
C ILE A 219 -0.78 -9.73 0.59
N ILE A 220 0.34 -10.34 0.99
CA ILE A 220 1.58 -9.62 1.28
C ILE A 220 2.07 -8.88 0.03
N ALA A 221 2.07 -9.55 -1.12
CA ALA A 221 2.45 -8.95 -2.40
C ALA A 221 1.53 -7.77 -2.77
N THR A 222 0.20 -7.94 -2.65
CA THR A 222 -0.77 -6.88 -2.94
C THR A 222 -0.58 -5.67 -2.03
N HIS A 223 -0.40 -5.85 -0.71
CA HIS A 223 -0.19 -4.72 0.20
C HIS A 223 1.14 -4.00 -0.08
N SER A 224 2.19 -4.76 -0.42
CA SER A 224 3.45 -4.17 -0.86
C SER A 224 3.26 -3.33 -2.13
N ALA A 225 2.52 -3.84 -3.11
CA ALA A 225 2.22 -3.13 -4.35
C ALA A 225 1.38 -1.86 -4.11
N CYS A 226 0.34 -1.94 -3.26
CA CYS A 226 -0.48 -0.78 -2.92
C CYS A 226 0.33 0.37 -2.32
N ILE A 227 1.35 0.08 -1.49
CA ILE A 227 2.23 1.13 -0.96
C ILE A 227 3.01 1.82 -2.09
N HIS A 228 3.49 1.07 -3.09
CA HIS A 228 4.14 1.66 -4.26
C HIS A 228 3.18 2.54 -5.07
N ASP A 229 1.94 2.11 -5.23
CA ASP A 229 0.91 2.84 -6.00
C ASP A 229 0.38 4.09 -5.29
N MET A 230 0.45 4.13 -3.96
CA MET A 230 0.12 5.32 -3.16
C MET A 230 1.19 6.43 -3.23
N LEU A 231 2.35 6.14 -3.82
CA LEU A 231 3.44 7.11 -3.98
C LEU A 231 3.41 7.79 -5.35
N TYR A 232 4.40 8.65 -5.62
CA TYR A 232 4.50 9.38 -6.87
C TYR A 232 4.89 8.47 -8.04
N LEU A 233 3.90 8.09 -8.84
CA LEU A 233 4.07 7.19 -10.00
C LEU A 233 4.70 7.89 -11.21
N TYR A 234 5.69 7.25 -11.83
CA TYR A 234 6.27 7.70 -13.11
C TYR A 234 5.35 7.42 -14.29
N ASN A 235 4.74 6.22 -14.33
CA ASN A 235 3.81 5.81 -15.38
C ASN A 235 2.43 5.43 -14.79
N PRO A 236 1.58 6.42 -14.45
CA PRO A 236 0.26 6.15 -13.89
C PRO A 236 -0.66 5.38 -14.86
N ARG A 237 -0.49 5.53 -16.18
CA ARG A 237 -1.32 4.85 -17.18
C ARG A 237 -1.23 3.33 -17.09
N TRP A 238 -0.04 2.81 -16.80
CA TRP A 238 0.17 1.38 -16.66
C TRP A 238 -0.64 0.81 -15.50
N ILE A 239 -0.72 1.53 -14.38
CA ILE A 239 -1.54 1.17 -13.22
C ILE A 239 -3.04 1.25 -13.55
N GLU A 240 -3.47 2.34 -14.20
CA GLU A 240 -4.85 2.51 -14.67
C GLU A 240 -5.27 1.33 -15.58
N GLN A 241 -4.40 0.93 -16.52
CA GLN A 241 -4.68 -0.16 -17.46
C GLN A 241 -4.63 -1.54 -16.81
N ILE A 242 -3.66 -1.82 -15.95
CA ILE A 242 -3.53 -3.15 -15.34
C ILE A 242 -4.68 -3.42 -14.36
N SER A 243 -5.18 -2.39 -13.67
CA SER A 243 -6.32 -2.51 -12.75
C SER A 243 -7.63 -2.90 -13.45
N ARG A 244 -7.75 -2.66 -14.76
CA ARG A 244 -8.88 -3.08 -15.60
C ARG A 244 -8.84 -4.55 -16.00
N HIS A 245 -7.72 -5.26 -15.77
CA HIS A 245 -7.62 -6.67 -16.10
C HIS A 245 -8.51 -7.50 -15.15
N PRO A 246 -9.42 -8.36 -15.67
CA PRO A 246 -10.47 -9.01 -14.86
C PRO A 246 -9.90 -9.87 -13.72
N VAL A 247 -8.79 -10.55 -13.95
CA VAL A 247 -8.10 -11.34 -12.90
C VAL A 247 -7.59 -10.43 -11.79
N LEU A 248 -6.99 -9.29 -12.13
CA LEU A 248 -6.43 -8.38 -11.14
C LEU A 248 -7.53 -7.63 -10.40
N MET A 249 -8.65 -7.32 -11.07
CA MET A 249 -9.82 -6.69 -10.44
C MET A 249 -10.37 -7.55 -9.27
N ILE A 250 -10.38 -8.88 -9.41
CA ILE A 250 -10.78 -9.80 -8.32
C ILE A 250 -9.79 -9.72 -7.15
N PHE A 251 -8.49 -9.63 -7.43
CA PHE A 251 -7.46 -9.56 -6.40
C PHE A 251 -7.39 -8.19 -5.70
N LEU A 252 -7.56 -7.10 -6.45
CA LEU A 252 -7.64 -5.74 -5.92
C LEU A 252 -8.92 -5.52 -5.12
N ASN A 253 -9.98 -6.27 -5.42
CA ASN A 253 -11.13 -6.38 -4.53
C ASN A 253 -10.77 -7.23 -3.30
N GLY A 254 -10.07 -6.60 -2.35
CA GLY A 254 -9.58 -7.24 -1.12
C GLY A 254 -10.67 -7.97 -0.33
N THR A 255 -11.93 -7.55 -0.46
CA THR A 255 -13.09 -8.22 0.15
C THR A 255 -13.23 -9.67 -0.31
N SER A 256 -13.04 -9.93 -1.61
CA SER A 256 -13.15 -11.29 -2.17
C SER A 256 -12.09 -12.22 -1.58
N VAL A 257 -10.85 -11.74 -1.41
CA VAL A 257 -9.76 -12.51 -0.80
C VAL A 257 -10.04 -12.80 0.67
N VAL A 258 -10.51 -11.80 1.44
CA VAL A 258 -10.86 -11.97 2.87
C VAL A 258 -12.00 -12.97 3.03
N GLN A 259 -13.00 -12.97 2.14
CA GLN A 259 -14.10 -13.94 2.17
C GLN A 259 -13.62 -15.39 2.02
N VAL A 260 -12.60 -15.65 1.19
CA VAL A 260 -12.01 -16.99 1.06
C VAL A 260 -11.41 -17.45 2.40
N PHE A 261 -10.72 -16.57 3.14
CA PHE A 261 -10.22 -16.91 4.47
C PHE A 261 -11.33 -17.18 5.48
N VAL A 262 -12.41 -16.41 5.44
CA VAL A 262 -13.59 -16.64 6.31
C VAL A 262 -14.23 -17.99 5.98
N MET A 263 -14.38 -18.33 4.70
CA MET A 263 -14.92 -19.61 4.26
C MET A 263 -14.05 -20.78 4.72
N LEU A 264 -12.72 -20.70 4.54
CA LEU A 264 -11.77 -21.71 5.01
C LEU A 264 -11.84 -21.89 6.53
N SER A 265 -11.93 -20.78 7.28
CA SER A 265 -12.07 -20.80 8.73
C SER A 265 -13.36 -21.49 9.17
N ASN A 266 -14.50 -21.20 8.51
CA ASN A 266 -15.79 -21.81 8.81
C ASN A 266 -15.78 -23.32 8.47
N PHE A 267 -15.16 -23.71 7.35
CA PHE A 267 -14.99 -25.12 6.97
C PHE A 267 -14.20 -25.90 8.03
N LEU A 268 -13.04 -25.40 8.43
CA LEU A 268 -12.20 -26.06 9.46
C LEU A 268 -12.91 -26.11 10.81
N LEU A 269 -13.72 -25.10 11.14
CA LEU A 269 -14.52 -25.12 12.37
C LEU A 269 -15.59 -26.22 12.33
N ALA A 270 -16.39 -26.27 11.26
CA ALA A 270 -17.41 -27.30 11.09
C ALA A 270 -16.79 -28.71 11.13
N TYR A 271 -15.65 -28.89 10.46
CA TYR A 271 -14.91 -30.15 10.49
C TYR A 271 -14.50 -30.56 11.92
N ASN A 272 -13.93 -29.63 12.70
CA ASN A 272 -13.55 -29.90 14.09
C ASN A 272 -14.77 -30.17 14.99
N MET A 273 -15.91 -29.49 14.76
CA MET A 273 -17.15 -29.75 15.50
C MET A 273 -17.72 -31.13 15.20
N LEU A 274 -17.68 -31.57 13.93
CA LEU A 274 -18.11 -32.91 13.54
C LEU A 274 -17.23 -34.01 14.16
N LEU A 275 -15.91 -33.76 14.26
CA LEU A 275 -15.01 -34.67 14.98
C LEU A 275 -15.32 -34.71 16.48
N PHE A 276 -15.55 -33.56 17.10
CA PHE A 276 -15.91 -33.48 18.53
C PHE A 276 -17.26 -34.16 18.83
N ALA A 277 -18.22 -34.08 17.90
CA ALA A 277 -19.54 -34.68 18.01
C ALA A 277 -19.51 -36.22 18.07
N LYS A 278 -18.43 -36.85 17.59
CA LYS A 278 -18.29 -38.32 17.65
C LYS A 278 -18.15 -38.84 19.09
N SER A 279 -17.59 -38.05 19.99
CA SER A 279 -17.36 -38.43 21.39
C SER A 279 -18.18 -37.62 22.40
N ASN A 280 -18.79 -36.51 21.99
CA ASN A 280 -19.48 -35.59 22.87
C ASN A 280 -20.80 -35.09 22.25
N LYS A 281 -21.80 -34.80 23.06
CA LYS A 281 -23.04 -34.16 22.59
C LYS A 281 -22.80 -32.68 22.30
N LEU A 282 -23.15 -32.24 21.10
CA LEU A 282 -23.12 -30.82 20.75
C LEU A 282 -24.24 -30.07 21.49
N SER A 283 -23.92 -28.90 22.02
CA SER A 283 -24.88 -28.02 22.70
C SER A 283 -24.60 -26.56 22.36
N PHE A 284 -25.67 -25.75 22.27
CA PHE A 284 -25.56 -24.30 22.07
C PHE A 284 -24.78 -23.59 23.20
N LYS A 285 -24.68 -24.21 24.38
CA LYS A 285 -23.84 -23.71 25.49
C LYS A 285 -22.35 -23.66 25.15
N MET A 286 -21.90 -24.38 24.11
CA MET A 286 -20.52 -24.39 23.67
C MET A 286 -20.16 -23.21 22.76
N LEU A 287 -21.14 -22.48 22.21
CA LEU A 287 -20.91 -21.34 21.31
C LEU A 287 -19.92 -20.30 21.87
N PRO A 288 -20.07 -19.78 23.10
CA PRO A 288 -19.11 -18.81 23.64
C PRO A 288 -17.68 -19.38 23.74
N LEU A 289 -17.54 -20.66 24.11
CA LEU A 289 -16.24 -21.33 24.19
C LEU A 289 -15.60 -21.51 22.81
N ILE A 290 -16.41 -21.86 21.80
CA ILE A 290 -15.98 -22.00 20.40
C ILE A 290 -15.54 -20.65 19.83
N SER A 291 -16.30 -19.59 20.10
CA SER A 291 -15.95 -18.22 19.70
C SER A 291 -14.67 -17.74 20.37
N LEU A 292 -14.49 -18.01 21.67
CA LEU A 292 -13.25 -17.66 22.38
C LEU A 292 -12.04 -18.38 21.78
N LYS A 293 -12.15 -19.70 21.56
CA LYS A 293 -11.10 -20.53 20.94
C LYS A 293 -10.78 -20.11 19.51
N ARG A 294 -11.71 -19.46 18.81
CA ARG A 294 -11.49 -18.91 17.47
C ARG A 294 -10.67 -17.61 17.51
N ILE A 295 -10.90 -16.76 18.51
CA ILE A 295 -10.21 -15.46 18.64
C ILE A 295 -8.80 -15.63 19.21
N THR A 296 -8.58 -16.61 20.08
CA THR A 296 -7.29 -16.85 20.76
C THR A 296 -6.30 -17.73 20.00
N ARG A 297 -6.59 -18.08 18.73
CA ARG A 297 -5.78 -18.98 17.90
C ARG A 297 -5.02 -18.21 16.83
#